data_AF-F6TRT4-F1
#
_entry.id   AF-F6TRT4-F1
#
_cell.length_a   1.000
_cell.length_b   1.000
_cell.length_c   1.000
_cell.angle_alpha   90.00
_cell.angle_beta   90.00
_cell.angle_gamma   90.00
#
_symmetry.space_group_name_H-M   'P 1'
#
loop_
_entity.id
_entity.type
_entity.pdbx_description
1 polymer ?
#
loop_
_entity_poly.entity_id
_entity_poly.type
_entity_poly.pdbx_seq_one_letter_code
_entity_poly.pdbx_strand_id
1 'polypeptide(L)'
;MGTNEKQLENLLRGSDSNKIEEFLQSNLNTPQACGTVFESCLRRVAQQGIQKNRAETVLCVLKIVKYLCEQNNQRGIHVLIAAGILETLGKIFLYVTEKAAGRQLNVSDLLTLLLDCITSVIELQSTKYTWLQSNCDLFLSFLCKSYTNVELKRKVVEAFIGILVSLDSTSMDQIRSSISCTPLIDDLVENILLNLNYFGDYDVQVGIVELLFRLYPTVKRKEKAQSWNHNDETARLFCCISYNNFESSARAYINKVNQTSQEKWVASYHCMSLVIGDLVLGEKDECWMDLCFRSRNLGIAFGPRFEYGWYAVMSDNVEDFKIEDEESSIKMVLTTKVSVRRMFENDSFSDTLRVISFTFRKTAYFTAAFLRSKVNQIFSKIAK
;
A
#
# COMPACT_ATOMS: atom_id res chain seq x y z
N MET A 1 -21.64 34.90 -5.89
CA MET A 1 -20.72 33.75 -6.08
C MET A 1 -19.24 34.09 -5.92
N GLY A 2 -18.78 35.36 -5.97
CA GLY A 2 -17.33 35.71 -5.98
C GLY A 2 -16.63 36.03 -4.65
N THR A 3 -17.29 35.91 -3.49
CA THR A 3 -16.67 36.24 -2.18
C THR A 3 -15.81 35.11 -1.64
N ASN A 4 -16.30 33.87 -1.69
CA ASN A 4 -15.59 32.72 -1.10
C ASN A 4 -14.38 32.27 -1.94
N GLU A 5 -14.45 32.40 -3.27
CA GLU A 5 -13.31 32.10 -4.16
C GLU A 5 -12.15 33.06 -3.92
N LYS A 6 -12.41 34.36 -3.82
CA LYS A 6 -11.37 35.37 -3.50
C LYS A 6 -10.77 35.15 -2.11
N GLN A 7 -11.57 34.73 -1.14
CA GLN A 7 -11.07 34.36 0.19
C GLN A 7 -10.14 33.16 0.11
N LEU A 8 -10.52 32.10 -0.61
CA LEU A 8 -9.67 30.95 -0.87
C LEU A 8 -8.38 31.34 -1.59
N GLU A 9 -8.43 32.22 -2.60
CA GLU A 9 -7.22 32.73 -3.25
C GLU A 9 -6.27 33.43 -2.26
N ASN A 10 -6.81 34.29 -1.40
CA ASN A 10 -6.03 35.02 -0.41
C ASN A 10 -5.41 34.08 0.63
N LEU A 11 -6.18 33.11 1.13
CA LEU A 11 -5.70 32.09 2.06
C LEU A 11 -4.59 31.25 1.42
N LEU A 12 -4.78 30.82 0.18
CA LEU A 12 -3.81 30.02 -0.56
C LEU A 12 -2.50 30.79 -0.80
N ARG A 13 -2.57 32.08 -1.14
CA ARG A 13 -1.39 32.95 -1.27
C ARG A 13 -0.66 33.16 0.07
N GLY A 14 -1.41 33.17 1.18
CA GLY A 14 -0.85 33.24 2.53
C GLY A 14 -0.07 31.98 2.93
N SER A 15 -0.38 30.82 2.35
CA SER A 15 0.24 29.52 2.68
C SER A 15 0.19 29.18 4.18
N ASP A 16 -0.91 29.53 4.84
CA ASP A 16 -1.15 29.26 6.26
C ASP A 16 -2.16 28.11 6.37
N SER A 17 -1.68 26.91 6.69
CA SER A 17 -2.52 25.70 6.65
C SER A 17 -3.60 25.69 7.73
N ASN A 18 -3.37 26.34 8.87
CA ASN A 18 -4.34 26.45 9.95
C ASN A 18 -5.52 27.32 9.53
N LYS A 19 -5.24 28.49 8.93
CA LYS A 19 -6.31 29.38 8.43
C LYS A 19 -7.10 28.75 7.28
N ILE A 20 -6.44 27.97 6.42
CA ILE A 20 -7.15 27.18 5.41
C ILE A 20 -8.08 26.19 6.10
N GLU A 21 -7.59 25.42 7.07
CA GLU A 21 -8.39 24.42 7.76
C GLU A 21 -9.60 25.02 8.50
N GLU A 22 -9.41 26.14 9.22
CA GLU A 22 -10.50 26.91 9.84
C GLU A 22 -11.55 27.34 8.81
N PHE A 23 -11.11 27.83 7.64
CA PHE A 23 -12.00 28.19 6.56
C PHE A 23 -12.77 26.98 6.01
N LEU A 24 -12.08 25.87 5.73
CA LEU A 24 -12.70 24.67 5.16
C LEU A 24 -13.72 24.07 6.13
N GLN A 25 -13.40 23.99 7.42
CA GLN A 25 -14.32 23.52 8.47
C GLN A 25 -15.57 24.41 8.58
N SER A 26 -15.39 25.73 8.54
CA SER A 26 -16.51 26.69 8.60
C SER A 26 -17.42 26.62 7.37
N ASN A 27 -16.95 26.06 6.25
CA ASN A 27 -17.66 26.02 4.97
C ASN A 27 -18.00 24.61 4.48
N LEU A 28 -17.84 23.55 5.30
CA LEU A 28 -18.02 22.14 4.92
C LEU A 28 -19.26 21.84 4.06
N ASN A 29 -20.40 22.49 4.34
CA ASN A 29 -21.66 22.26 3.62
C ASN A 29 -21.99 23.35 2.59
N THR A 30 -21.06 24.26 2.29
CA THR A 30 -21.28 25.37 1.39
C THR A 30 -20.64 25.07 0.03
N PRO A 31 -21.44 24.87 -1.03
CA PRO A 31 -20.91 24.65 -2.36
C PRO A 31 -19.89 25.70 -2.78
N GLN A 32 -18.67 25.25 -3.05
CA GLN A 32 -17.61 26.12 -3.52
C GLN A 32 -17.51 26.07 -5.05
N ALA A 33 -17.78 27.21 -5.68
CA ALA A 33 -17.45 27.42 -7.08
C ALA A 33 -16.00 27.91 -7.20
N CYS A 34 -15.32 27.45 -8.25
CA CYS A 34 -13.97 27.87 -8.62
C CYS A 34 -13.97 28.23 -10.10
N GLY A 35 -13.37 29.36 -10.46
CA GLY A 35 -13.11 29.75 -11.83
C GLY A 35 -11.70 29.39 -12.29
N THR A 36 -11.40 29.71 -13.55
CA THR A 36 -10.08 29.54 -14.16
C THR A 36 -9.00 30.40 -13.49
N VAL A 37 -9.39 31.55 -12.91
CA VAL A 37 -8.49 32.44 -12.16
C VAL A 37 -7.98 31.74 -10.89
N PHE A 38 -8.88 31.12 -10.14
CA PHE A 38 -8.51 30.34 -8.95
C PHE A 38 -7.60 29.18 -9.31
N GLU A 39 -7.89 28.45 -10.39
CA GLU A 39 -7.03 27.38 -10.87
C GLU A 39 -5.60 27.86 -11.15
N SER A 40 -5.46 28.96 -11.90
CA SER A 40 -4.15 29.52 -12.22
C SER A 40 -3.41 29.99 -10.95
N CYS A 41 -4.14 30.49 -9.95
CA CYS A 41 -3.57 30.83 -8.65
C CYS A 41 -3.06 29.57 -7.94
N LEU A 42 -3.86 28.50 -7.89
CA LEU A 42 -3.51 27.24 -7.25
C LEU A 42 -2.28 26.60 -7.88
N ARG A 43 -2.25 26.50 -9.21
CA ARG A 43 -1.10 25.98 -9.96
C ARG A 43 0.18 26.76 -9.67
N ARG A 44 0.11 28.09 -9.67
CA ARG A 44 1.25 28.96 -9.38
C ARG A 44 1.74 28.79 -7.95
N VAL A 45 0.84 28.70 -6.97
CA VAL A 45 1.20 28.50 -5.56
C VAL A 45 1.84 27.13 -5.36
N ALA A 46 1.30 26.07 -5.96
CA ALA A 46 1.90 24.73 -5.96
C ALA A 46 3.32 24.76 -6.53
N GLN A 47 3.50 25.37 -7.71
CA GLN A 47 4.82 25.48 -8.35
C GLN A 47 5.82 26.28 -7.50
N GLN A 48 5.39 27.38 -6.89
CA GLN A 48 6.24 28.14 -5.97
C GLN A 48 6.60 27.34 -4.72
N GLY A 49 5.66 26.55 -4.18
CA GLY A 49 5.89 25.64 -3.07
C GLY A 49 6.97 24.61 -3.40
N ILE A 50 6.87 23.96 -4.56
CA ILE A 50 7.85 22.99 -5.06
C ILE A 50 9.22 23.66 -5.25
N GLN A 51 9.29 24.74 -6.05
CA GLN A 51 10.56 25.41 -6.40
C GLN A 51 11.30 25.98 -5.18
N LYS A 52 10.57 26.49 -4.18
CA LYS A 52 11.14 27.04 -2.95
C LYS A 52 11.25 26.00 -1.83
N ASN A 53 10.98 24.73 -2.13
CA ASN A 53 11.04 23.62 -1.20
C ASN A 53 10.13 23.77 0.05
N ARG A 54 8.97 24.44 -0.08
CA ARG A 54 8.02 24.74 1.00
C ARG A 54 6.90 23.68 1.05
N ALA A 55 7.10 22.65 1.86
CA ALA A 55 6.11 21.57 2.02
C ALA A 55 4.76 22.08 2.55
N GLU A 56 4.77 23.09 3.42
CA GLU A 56 3.56 23.72 3.96
C GLU A 56 2.69 24.35 2.87
N THR A 57 3.30 25.03 1.91
CA THR A 57 2.60 25.60 0.76
C THR A 57 1.95 24.50 -0.10
N VAL A 58 2.64 23.37 -0.28
CA VAL A 58 2.10 22.21 -1.00
C VAL A 58 0.95 21.57 -0.22
N LEU A 59 1.08 21.43 1.09
CA LEU A 59 0.02 20.93 1.99
C LEU A 59 -1.26 21.77 1.87
N CYS A 60 -1.12 23.10 1.85
CA CYS A 60 -2.23 24.03 1.65
C CYS A 60 -3.00 23.76 0.35
N VAL A 61 -2.28 23.52 -0.75
CA VAL A 61 -2.87 23.18 -2.05
C VAL A 61 -3.66 21.87 -1.94
N LEU A 62 -3.06 20.83 -1.37
CA LEU A 62 -3.70 19.51 -1.27
C LEU A 62 -4.93 19.52 -0.37
N LYS A 63 -4.90 20.23 0.77
CA LYS A 63 -6.08 20.40 1.64
C LYS A 63 -7.26 21.01 0.90
N ILE A 64 -7.01 22.01 0.05
CA ILE A 64 -8.07 22.64 -0.76
C ILE A 64 -8.57 21.69 -1.85
N VAL A 65 -7.68 20.97 -2.54
CA VAL A 65 -8.09 19.99 -3.57
C VAL A 65 -8.98 18.91 -2.94
N LYS A 66 -8.55 18.31 -1.82
CA LYS A 66 -9.34 17.30 -1.08
C LYS A 66 -10.72 17.83 -0.71
N TYR A 67 -10.77 19.01 -0.10
CA TYR A 67 -12.04 19.66 0.25
C TYR A 67 -12.95 19.82 -0.97
N LEU A 68 -12.43 20.29 -2.11
CA LEU A 68 -13.24 20.49 -3.32
C LEU A 68 -13.77 19.18 -3.92
N CYS A 69 -13.05 18.06 -3.77
CA CYS A 69 -13.53 16.73 -4.15
C CYS A 69 -14.71 16.27 -3.29
N GLU A 70 -14.66 16.55 -1.98
CA GLU A 70 -15.65 16.11 -0.98
C GLU A 70 -16.94 16.96 -0.98
N GLN A 71 -16.99 18.08 -1.71
CA GLN A 71 -18.16 18.96 -1.74
C GLN A 71 -19.36 18.38 -2.50
N ASN A 72 -20.56 18.54 -1.95
CA ASN A 72 -21.83 18.06 -2.53
C ASN A 72 -22.18 18.62 -3.93
N ASN A 73 -21.55 19.70 -4.40
CA ASN A 73 -21.84 20.31 -5.71
C ASN A 73 -20.77 20.02 -6.77
N GLN A 74 -19.56 19.55 -6.41
CA GLN A 74 -18.40 19.21 -7.27
C GLN A 74 -18.04 20.18 -8.43
N ARG A 75 -18.74 21.30 -8.63
CA ARG A 75 -18.52 22.26 -9.72
C ARG A 75 -17.13 22.88 -9.65
N GLY A 76 -16.66 23.20 -8.45
CA GLY A 76 -15.32 23.75 -8.24
C GLY A 76 -14.22 22.79 -8.69
N ILE A 77 -14.29 21.52 -8.29
CA ILE A 77 -13.29 20.52 -8.68
C ILE A 77 -13.35 20.19 -10.17
N HIS A 78 -14.54 20.16 -10.80
CA HIS A 78 -14.64 19.92 -12.24
C HIS A 78 -13.94 20.99 -13.09
N VAL A 79 -13.92 22.25 -12.63
CA VAL A 79 -13.15 23.31 -13.31
C VAL A 79 -11.65 23.05 -13.20
N LEU A 80 -11.16 22.61 -12.03
CA LEU A 80 -9.75 22.24 -11.85
C LEU A 80 -9.37 21.02 -12.69
N ILE A 81 -10.26 20.02 -12.76
CA ILE A 81 -10.12 18.84 -13.62
C ILE A 81 -9.97 19.25 -15.09
N ALA A 82 -10.90 20.05 -15.61
CA ALA A 82 -10.87 20.50 -17.00
C ALA A 82 -9.62 21.32 -17.35
N ALA A 83 -9.03 21.99 -16.36
CA ALA A 83 -7.80 22.75 -16.51
C ALA A 83 -6.51 21.92 -16.37
N GLY A 84 -6.60 20.64 -16.01
CA GLY A 84 -5.45 19.74 -15.88
C GLY A 84 -4.81 19.70 -14.49
N ILE A 85 -5.60 19.74 -13.41
CA ILE A 85 -5.09 19.64 -12.03
C ILE A 85 -4.22 18.40 -11.77
N LEU A 86 -4.48 17.28 -12.45
CA LEU A 86 -3.68 16.06 -12.33
C LEU A 86 -2.21 16.28 -12.71
N GLU A 87 -1.91 17.16 -13.67
CA GLU A 87 -0.53 17.53 -14.01
C GLU A 87 0.18 18.27 -12.86
N THR A 88 -0.59 19.05 -12.10
CA THR A 88 -0.07 19.72 -10.89
C THR A 88 0.16 18.71 -9.78
N LEU A 89 -0.77 17.75 -9.59
CA LEU A 89 -0.62 16.68 -8.61
C LEU A 89 0.55 15.75 -8.95
N GLY A 90 0.79 15.44 -10.22
CA GLY A 90 1.96 14.66 -10.67
C GLY A 90 3.30 15.36 -10.35
N LYS A 91 3.38 16.69 -10.55
CA LYS A 91 4.55 17.47 -10.14
C LYS A 91 4.74 17.48 -8.63
N ILE A 92 3.65 17.55 -7.86
CA ILE A 92 3.69 17.42 -6.40
C ILE A 92 4.16 16.01 -6.02
N PHE A 93 3.73 14.97 -6.73
CA PHE A 93 4.17 13.59 -6.50
C PHE A 93 5.68 13.44 -6.64
N LEU A 94 6.25 13.95 -7.73
CA LEU A 94 7.71 13.96 -7.92
C LEU A 94 8.43 14.67 -6.77
N TYR A 95 7.95 15.85 -6.37
CA TYR A 95 8.48 16.62 -5.24
C TYR A 95 8.44 15.84 -3.92
N VAL A 96 7.28 15.24 -3.58
CA VAL A 96 7.11 14.44 -2.35
C VAL A 96 8.00 13.19 -2.39
N THR A 97 8.13 12.58 -3.56
CA THR A 97 8.95 11.38 -3.82
C THR A 97 10.45 11.65 -3.69
N GLU A 98 10.92 12.84 -4.06
CA GLU A 98 12.29 13.29 -3.79
C GLU A 98 12.53 13.52 -2.30
N LYS A 99 11.56 14.14 -1.61
CA LYS A 99 11.65 14.36 -0.15
C LYS A 99 11.60 13.08 0.67
N ALA A 100 10.84 12.08 0.25
CA ALA A 100 10.75 10.79 0.91
C ALA A 100 12.12 10.11 1.04
N ALA A 101 13.00 10.30 0.06
CA ALA A 101 14.38 9.80 0.11
C ALA A 101 15.22 10.45 1.23
N GLY A 102 14.85 11.66 1.68
CA GLY A 102 15.52 12.44 2.71
C GLY A 102 15.05 12.19 4.17
N ARG A 103 14.11 11.26 4.40
CA ARG A 103 13.60 10.87 5.75
C ARG A 103 12.97 12.00 6.60
N GLN A 104 12.21 12.92 6.00
CA GLN A 104 11.46 13.93 6.75
C GLN A 104 10.11 13.37 7.25
N LEU A 105 9.80 13.53 8.55
CA LEU A 105 8.59 12.96 9.20
C LEU A 105 7.27 13.40 8.55
N ASN A 106 7.17 14.65 8.07
CA ASN A 106 5.94 15.19 7.46
C ASN A 106 5.64 14.64 6.05
N VAL A 107 6.52 13.79 5.48
CA VAL A 107 6.34 13.28 4.11
C VAL A 107 5.27 12.20 4.06
N SER A 108 5.05 11.44 5.14
CA SER A 108 4.01 10.39 5.18
C SER A 108 2.61 10.97 5.02
N ASP A 109 2.27 11.97 5.83
CA ASP A 109 0.93 12.58 5.80
C ASP A 109 0.72 13.35 4.49
N LEU A 110 1.76 14.01 3.99
CA LEU A 110 1.72 14.71 2.71
C LEU A 110 1.52 13.76 1.53
N LEU A 111 2.21 12.60 1.52
CA LEU A 111 2.02 11.58 0.49
C LEU A 111 0.62 10.96 0.57
N THR A 112 0.14 10.67 1.78
CA THR A 112 -1.20 10.12 1.99
C THR A 112 -2.26 11.05 1.41
N LEU A 113 -2.22 12.32 1.81
CA LEU A 113 -3.15 13.33 1.31
C LEU A 113 -3.04 13.53 -0.22
N LEU A 114 -1.83 13.45 -0.77
CA LEU A 114 -1.63 13.53 -2.21
C LEU A 114 -2.28 12.35 -2.94
N LEU A 115 -2.08 11.13 -2.46
CA LEU A 115 -2.66 9.92 -3.04
C LEU A 115 -4.20 9.97 -2.97
N ASP A 116 -4.77 10.41 -1.84
CA ASP A 116 -6.21 10.68 -1.70
C ASP A 116 -6.70 11.68 -2.76
N CYS A 117 -5.97 12.78 -2.98
CA CYS A 117 -6.33 13.77 -3.98
C CYS A 117 -6.28 13.18 -5.39
N ILE A 118 -5.23 12.43 -5.74
CA ILE A 118 -5.08 11.83 -7.07
C ILE A 118 -6.20 10.83 -7.35
N THR A 119 -6.46 9.91 -6.41
CA THR A 119 -7.52 8.90 -6.52
C THR A 119 -8.90 9.56 -6.66
N SER A 120 -9.24 10.50 -5.76
CA SER A 120 -10.51 11.23 -5.81
C SER A 120 -10.69 12.00 -7.12
N VAL A 121 -9.64 12.69 -7.60
CA VAL A 121 -9.72 13.45 -8.86
C VAL A 121 -9.94 12.51 -10.04
N ILE A 122 -9.24 11.37 -10.10
CA ILE A 122 -9.40 10.38 -11.16
C ILE A 122 -10.83 9.82 -11.18
N GLU A 123 -11.40 9.50 -10.01
CA GLU A 123 -12.76 8.96 -9.90
C GLU A 123 -13.83 9.89 -10.51
N LEU A 124 -13.60 11.21 -10.46
CA LEU A 124 -14.49 12.24 -10.98
C LEU A 124 -14.35 12.51 -12.49
N GLN A 125 -13.36 11.92 -13.17
CA GLN A 125 -13.19 12.10 -14.61
C GLN A 125 -13.99 11.08 -15.43
N SER A 126 -14.44 11.47 -16.61
CA SER A 126 -14.96 10.52 -17.60
C SER A 126 -13.83 9.78 -18.34
N THR A 127 -12.64 10.38 -18.43
CA THR A 127 -11.44 9.81 -19.05
C THR A 127 -10.44 9.32 -18.00
N LYS A 128 -10.92 8.51 -17.04
CA LYS A 128 -10.19 8.12 -15.81
C LYS A 128 -8.77 7.59 -16.03
N TYR A 129 -8.50 7.01 -17.20
CA TYR A 129 -7.27 6.27 -17.48
C TYR A 129 -6.19 7.07 -18.22
N THR A 130 -6.52 8.18 -18.89
CA THR A 130 -5.57 8.85 -19.81
C THR A 130 -4.37 9.44 -19.09
N TRP A 131 -4.59 10.00 -17.90
CA TRP A 131 -3.51 10.49 -17.05
C TRP A 131 -2.64 9.34 -16.55
N LEU A 132 -3.26 8.24 -16.07
CA LEU A 132 -2.52 7.08 -15.59
C LEU A 132 -1.66 6.44 -16.68
N GLN A 133 -2.16 6.40 -17.91
CA GLN A 133 -1.42 5.93 -19.08
C GLN A 133 -0.10 6.68 -19.25
N SER A 134 -0.09 7.99 -19.01
CA SER A 134 1.07 8.86 -19.18
C SER A 134 1.94 8.99 -17.93
N ASN A 135 1.47 8.53 -16.77
CA ASN A 135 2.10 8.77 -15.46
C ASN A 135 2.27 7.48 -14.63
N CYS A 136 2.10 6.31 -15.24
CA CYS A 136 2.30 5.00 -14.60
C CYS A 136 3.72 4.87 -14.02
N ASP A 137 4.71 5.41 -14.74
CA ASP A 137 6.11 5.43 -14.35
C ASP A 137 6.34 6.17 -13.02
N LEU A 138 5.51 7.16 -12.65
CA LEU A 138 5.63 7.87 -11.38
C LEU A 138 5.51 6.91 -10.19
N PHE A 139 4.48 6.05 -10.21
CA PHE A 139 4.22 5.09 -9.14
C PHE A 139 5.28 3.99 -9.13
N LEU A 140 5.62 3.44 -10.29
CA LEU A 140 6.63 2.38 -10.39
C LEU A 140 8.03 2.88 -9.99
N SER A 141 8.40 4.09 -10.40
CA SER A 141 9.66 4.73 -10.00
C SER A 141 9.73 4.94 -8.50
N PHE A 142 8.61 5.25 -7.83
CA PHE A 142 8.57 5.32 -6.36
C PHE A 142 8.93 3.97 -5.72
N LEU A 143 8.40 2.86 -6.27
CA LEU A 143 8.64 1.52 -5.74
C LEU A 143 10.09 1.05 -5.94
N CYS A 144 10.76 1.50 -7.01
CA CYS A 144 12.18 1.24 -7.29
C CYS A 144 13.14 1.96 -6.32
N LYS A 145 12.70 2.98 -5.58
CA LYS A 145 13.59 3.70 -4.67
C LYS A 145 13.98 2.81 -3.49
N SER A 146 15.28 2.58 -3.32
CA SER A 146 15.83 2.08 -2.07
C SER A 146 15.54 3.11 -0.97
N TYR A 147 15.26 2.65 0.25
CA TYR A 147 15.02 3.48 1.44
C TYR A 147 13.66 4.16 1.61
N THR A 148 12.65 3.91 0.77
CA THR A 148 11.28 4.31 1.11
C THR A 148 10.73 3.41 2.22
N ASN A 149 10.13 4.03 3.25
CA ASN A 149 9.49 3.33 4.35
C ASN A 149 8.43 2.38 3.78
N VAL A 150 8.41 1.12 4.25
CA VAL A 150 7.46 0.08 3.83
C VAL A 150 6.02 0.59 3.84
N GLU A 151 5.67 1.40 4.85
CA GLU A 151 4.35 2.00 4.98
C GLU A 151 4.01 2.97 3.82
N LEU A 152 5.00 3.71 3.33
CA LEU A 152 4.78 4.58 2.16
C LEU A 152 4.63 3.76 0.89
N LYS A 153 5.40 2.68 0.75
CA LYS A 153 5.26 1.76 -0.39
C LYS A 153 3.88 1.11 -0.40
N ARG A 154 3.40 0.65 0.76
CA ARG A 154 2.04 0.14 0.97
C ARG A 154 1.00 1.12 0.43
N LYS A 155 1.01 2.37 0.90
CA LYS A 155 0.08 3.42 0.45
C LYS A 155 0.13 3.66 -1.06
N VAL A 156 1.32 3.69 -1.65
CA VAL A 156 1.49 3.87 -3.10
C VAL A 156 0.92 2.69 -3.88
N VAL A 157 1.17 1.45 -3.42
CA VAL A 157 0.62 0.23 -4.02
C VAL A 157 -0.91 0.21 -3.92
N GLU A 158 -1.46 0.48 -2.74
CA GLU A 158 -2.91 0.52 -2.49
C GLU A 158 -3.60 1.57 -3.36
N ALA A 159 -3.06 2.79 -3.43
CA ALA A 159 -3.62 3.85 -4.28
C ALA A 159 -3.57 3.47 -5.76
N PHE A 160 -2.47 2.85 -6.21
CA PHE A 160 -2.34 2.45 -7.61
C PHE A 160 -3.30 1.30 -7.96
N ILE A 161 -3.42 0.27 -7.11
CA ILE A 161 -4.40 -0.80 -7.29
C ILE A 161 -5.82 -0.23 -7.25
N GLY A 162 -6.13 0.67 -6.32
CA GLY A 162 -7.43 1.31 -6.21
C GLY A 162 -7.83 2.05 -7.49
N ILE A 163 -6.90 2.81 -8.07
CA ILE A 163 -7.11 3.42 -9.39
C ILE A 163 -7.43 2.36 -10.43
N LEU A 164 -6.62 1.30 -10.56
CA LEU A 164 -6.83 0.24 -11.56
C LEU A 164 -8.15 -0.52 -11.37
N VAL A 165 -8.58 -0.74 -10.13
CA VAL A 165 -9.86 -1.38 -9.80
C VAL A 165 -11.04 -0.49 -10.17
N SER A 166 -10.89 0.84 -10.08
CA SER A 166 -11.94 1.80 -10.44
C SER A 166 -12.17 1.93 -11.95
N LEU A 167 -11.27 1.39 -12.79
CA LEU A 167 -11.36 1.46 -14.24
C LEU A 167 -12.31 0.40 -14.80
N ASP A 168 -13.07 0.77 -15.83
CA ASP A 168 -13.83 -0.20 -16.62
C ASP A 168 -12.90 -1.08 -17.48
N SER A 169 -13.47 -2.15 -18.06
CA SER A 169 -12.70 -3.11 -18.86
C SER A 169 -12.03 -2.45 -20.07
N THR A 170 -12.69 -1.49 -20.72
CA THR A 170 -12.17 -0.80 -21.90
C THR A 170 -10.94 0.04 -21.54
N SER A 171 -11.02 0.79 -20.46
CA SER A 171 -9.94 1.60 -19.89
C SER A 171 -8.76 0.73 -19.48
N MET A 172 -9.02 -0.41 -18.84
CA MET A 172 -7.98 -1.37 -18.46
C MET A 172 -7.25 -1.95 -19.67
N ASP A 173 -7.95 -2.27 -20.74
CA ASP A 173 -7.35 -2.79 -21.98
C ASP A 173 -6.49 -1.73 -22.67
N GLN A 174 -6.89 -0.46 -22.63
CA GLN A 174 -6.08 0.66 -23.14
C GLN A 174 -4.80 0.87 -22.34
N ILE A 175 -4.90 0.84 -21.00
CA ILE A 175 -3.74 0.91 -20.11
C ILE A 175 -2.76 -0.24 -20.39
N ARG A 176 -3.25 -1.48 -20.44
CA ARG A 176 -2.43 -2.67 -20.72
C ARG A 176 -1.72 -2.56 -22.06
N SER A 177 -2.43 -2.11 -23.09
CA SER A 177 -1.89 -1.96 -24.44
C SER A 177 -0.80 -0.89 -24.49
N SER A 178 -0.97 0.22 -23.77
CA SER A 178 0.02 1.30 -23.71
C SER A 178 1.27 0.91 -22.91
N ILE A 179 1.07 0.34 -21.72
CA ILE A 179 2.17 -0.03 -20.81
C ILE A 179 3.04 -1.13 -21.42
N SER A 180 2.41 -2.13 -22.04
CA SER A 180 3.12 -3.27 -22.67
C SER A 180 4.03 -2.86 -23.85
N CYS A 181 4.03 -1.59 -24.26
CA CYS A 181 4.83 -1.05 -25.36
C CYS A 181 5.96 -0.10 -24.90
N THR A 182 6.20 0.06 -23.59
CA THR A 182 7.13 1.08 -23.08
C THR A 182 8.35 0.43 -22.41
N PRO A 183 9.57 0.52 -23.00
CA PRO A 183 10.78 -0.06 -22.41
C PRO A 183 11.08 0.43 -20.99
N LEU A 184 10.87 1.72 -20.73
CA LEU A 184 11.04 2.30 -19.39
C LEU A 184 10.17 1.59 -18.33
N ILE A 185 8.92 1.26 -18.67
CA ILE A 185 8.03 0.59 -17.72
C ILE A 185 8.50 -0.84 -17.48
N ASP A 186 8.91 -1.55 -18.53
CA ASP A 186 9.47 -2.89 -18.40
C ASP A 186 10.73 -2.92 -17.51
N ASP A 187 11.62 -1.94 -17.66
CA ASP A 187 12.84 -1.80 -16.83
C ASP A 187 12.49 -1.53 -15.36
N LEU A 188 11.48 -0.69 -15.10
CA LEU A 188 11.01 -0.42 -13.74
C LEU A 188 10.39 -1.66 -13.10
N VAL A 189 9.58 -2.42 -13.87
CA VAL A 189 8.94 -3.65 -13.40
C VAL A 189 9.97 -4.74 -13.14
N GLU A 190 10.95 -4.88 -14.02
CA GLU A 190 12.08 -5.79 -13.83
C GLU A 190 12.82 -5.48 -12.53
N ASN A 191 13.15 -4.20 -12.31
CA ASN A 191 13.81 -3.75 -11.08
C ASN A 191 12.96 -4.06 -9.83
N ILE A 192 11.65 -3.80 -9.87
CA ILE A 192 10.74 -4.10 -8.76
C ILE A 192 10.72 -5.60 -8.45
N LEU A 193 10.58 -6.46 -9.46
CA LEU A 193 10.48 -7.91 -9.28
C LEU A 193 11.81 -8.53 -8.84
N LEU A 194 12.93 -8.11 -9.42
CA LEU A 194 14.26 -8.53 -8.98
C LEU A 194 14.59 -8.06 -7.55
N ASN A 195 13.91 -7.05 -7.03
CA ASN A 195 14.07 -6.58 -5.66
C ASN A 195 12.87 -6.89 -4.76
N LEU A 196 11.93 -7.74 -5.19
CA LEU A 196 10.68 -7.99 -4.46
C LEU A 196 10.94 -8.51 -3.03
N ASN A 197 11.96 -9.35 -2.86
CA ASN A 197 12.38 -9.87 -1.55
C ASN A 197 12.87 -8.77 -0.57
N TYR A 198 13.21 -7.58 -1.07
CA TYR A 198 13.64 -6.42 -0.29
C TYR A 198 12.51 -5.40 -0.04
N PHE A 199 11.24 -5.77 -0.20
CA PHE A 199 10.12 -4.91 0.23
C PHE A 199 9.81 -5.08 1.71
N GLY A 200 10.19 -6.21 2.32
CA GLY A 200 10.26 -6.37 3.78
C GLY A 200 8.93 -6.44 4.53
N ASP A 201 7.84 -6.58 3.80
CA ASP A 201 6.51 -6.87 4.29
C ASP A 201 5.77 -7.72 3.26
N TYR A 202 5.18 -8.83 3.73
CA TYR A 202 4.57 -9.81 2.84
C TYR A 202 3.37 -9.24 2.11
N ASP A 203 2.55 -8.41 2.77
CA ASP A 203 1.35 -7.83 2.20
C ASP A 203 1.69 -6.84 1.09
N VAL A 204 2.73 -6.03 1.30
CA VAL A 204 3.25 -5.14 0.25
C VAL A 204 3.77 -5.94 -0.95
N GLN A 205 4.42 -7.09 -0.71
CA GLN A 205 4.86 -7.99 -1.80
C GLN A 205 3.67 -8.56 -2.58
N VAL A 206 2.59 -8.97 -1.91
CA VAL A 206 1.35 -9.41 -2.57
C VAL A 206 0.74 -8.30 -3.40
N GLY A 207 0.57 -7.10 -2.82
CA GLY A 207 0.03 -5.95 -3.54
C GLY A 207 0.84 -5.60 -4.79
N ILE A 208 2.18 -5.71 -4.74
CA ILE A 208 3.02 -5.50 -5.93
C ILE A 208 2.75 -6.56 -7.00
N VAL A 209 2.66 -7.83 -6.60
CA VAL A 209 2.35 -8.92 -7.53
C VAL A 209 0.95 -8.73 -8.13
N GLU A 210 -0.04 -8.31 -7.33
CA GLU A 210 -1.39 -8.00 -7.81
C GLU A 210 -1.39 -6.82 -8.79
N LEU A 211 -0.70 -5.74 -8.44
CA LEU A 211 -0.54 -4.56 -9.27
C LEU A 211 0.00 -4.95 -10.65
N LEU A 212 1.11 -5.69 -10.69
CA LEU A 212 1.71 -6.15 -11.94
C LEU A 212 0.82 -7.13 -12.71
N PHE A 213 0.09 -7.99 -11.99
CA PHE A 213 -0.89 -8.90 -12.57
C PHE A 213 -2.04 -8.14 -13.26
N ARG A 214 -2.48 -7.00 -12.71
CA ARG A 214 -3.49 -6.12 -13.30
C ARG A 214 -2.95 -5.37 -14.51
N LEU A 215 -1.72 -4.83 -14.41
CA LEU A 215 -1.06 -4.02 -15.44
C LEU A 215 -0.65 -4.80 -16.69
N TYR A 216 -0.23 -6.05 -16.53
CA TYR A 216 0.28 -6.85 -17.64
C TYR A 216 -0.65 -8.03 -17.97
N PRO A 217 -1.02 -8.24 -19.23
CA PRO A 217 -1.77 -9.43 -19.62
C PRO A 217 -0.91 -10.69 -19.47
N THR A 218 -1.57 -11.84 -19.29
CA THR A 218 -0.91 -13.14 -19.06
C THR A 218 0.14 -13.48 -20.13
N VAL A 219 -0.13 -13.16 -21.40
CA VAL A 219 0.82 -13.42 -22.51
C VAL A 219 2.14 -12.66 -22.29
N LYS A 220 2.06 -11.38 -21.93
CA LYS A 220 3.24 -10.53 -21.69
C LYS A 220 4.01 -10.96 -20.45
N ARG A 221 3.31 -11.31 -19.37
CA ARG A 221 3.97 -11.84 -18.15
C ARG A 221 4.76 -13.11 -18.44
N LYS A 222 4.24 -14.01 -19.28
CA LYS A 222 4.95 -15.24 -19.70
C LYS A 222 6.17 -14.94 -20.58
N GLU A 223 6.05 -13.98 -21.51
CA GLU A 223 7.16 -13.53 -22.35
C GLU A 223 8.32 -12.97 -21.52
N LYS A 224 8.01 -12.15 -20.51
CA LYS A 224 8.99 -11.46 -19.66
C LYS A 224 9.45 -12.27 -18.45
N ALA A 225 8.83 -13.41 -18.17
CA ALA A 225 9.04 -14.15 -16.93
C ALA A 225 10.51 -14.48 -16.66
N GLN A 226 11.29 -14.76 -17.71
CA GLN A 226 12.71 -15.08 -17.57
C GLN A 226 13.57 -13.86 -17.21
N SER A 227 13.31 -12.68 -17.77
CA SER A 227 14.11 -11.48 -17.44
C SER A 227 13.69 -10.88 -16.09
N TRP A 228 12.42 -10.98 -15.74
CA TRP A 228 11.88 -10.40 -14.50
C TRP A 228 12.13 -11.25 -13.24
N ASN A 229 12.87 -12.35 -13.34
CA ASN A 229 13.06 -13.28 -12.24
C ASN A 229 14.50 -13.78 -12.15
N HIS A 230 14.95 -14.03 -10.92
CA HIS A 230 16.32 -14.47 -10.64
C HIS A 230 16.70 -15.85 -11.17
N ASN A 231 15.72 -16.75 -11.37
CA ASN A 231 15.95 -18.12 -11.82
C ASN A 231 14.71 -18.74 -12.46
N ASP A 232 14.90 -19.89 -13.10
CA ASP A 232 13.84 -20.65 -13.79
C ASP A 232 12.67 -21.03 -12.89
N GLU A 233 12.91 -21.33 -11.61
CA GLU A 233 11.86 -21.75 -10.69
C GLU A 233 10.94 -20.59 -10.33
N THR A 234 11.48 -19.41 -10.01
CA THR A 234 10.68 -18.20 -9.77
C THR A 234 9.99 -17.73 -11.06
N ALA A 235 10.66 -17.82 -12.22
CA ALA A 235 10.04 -17.51 -13.52
C ALA A 235 8.84 -18.43 -13.81
N ARG A 236 8.99 -19.74 -13.57
CA ARG A 236 7.91 -20.72 -13.74
C ARG A 236 6.73 -20.45 -12.79
N LEU A 237 7.00 -20.18 -11.52
CA LEU A 237 5.95 -19.86 -10.54
C LEU A 237 5.22 -18.55 -10.90
N PHE A 238 5.95 -17.54 -11.37
CA PHE A 238 5.36 -16.30 -11.86
C PHE A 238 4.39 -16.53 -13.03
N CYS A 239 4.72 -17.44 -13.94
CA CYS A 239 3.85 -17.83 -15.05
C CYS A 239 2.58 -18.58 -14.61
N CYS A 240 2.60 -19.21 -13.43
CA CYS A 240 1.47 -19.94 -12.87
C CYS A 240 0.46 -19.03 -12.15
N ILE A 241 0.79 -17.76 -11.92
CA ILE A 241 -0.13 -16.81 -11.28
C ILE A 241 -1.33 -16.59 -12.20
N SER A 242 -2.53 -16.79 -11.64
CA SER A 242 -3.80 -16.68 -12.36
C SER A 242 -4.88 -16.07 -11.47
N TYR A 243 -5.91 -15.50 -12.08
CA TYR A 243 -6.97 -14.82 -11.33
C TYR A 243 -7.75 -15.81 -10.43
N ASN A 244 -8.04 -17.01 -10.93
CA ASN A 244 -8.83 -18.01 -10.22
C ASN A 244 -8.16 -18.53 -8.94
N ASN A 245 -6.82 -18.53 -8.90
CA ASN A 245 -6.04 -19.04 -7.78
C ASN A 245 -4.97 -18.03 -7.36
N PHE A 246 -5.29 -16.72 -7.41
CA PHE A 246 -4.30 -15.67 -7.20
C PHE A 246 -3.58 -15.84 -5.86
N GLU A 247 -4.33 -16.01 -4.76
CA GLU A 247 -3.79 -16.17 -3.40
C GLU A 247 -2.72 -17.27 -3.30
N SER A 248 -3.08 -18.52 -3.66
CA SER A 248 -2.18 -19.67 -3.53
C SER A 248 -0.98 -19.57 -4.49
N SER A 249 -1.21 -19.09 -5.72
CA SER A 249 -0.15 -18.99 -6.74
C SER A 249 0.83 -17.83 -6.47
N ALA A 250 0.33 -16.67 -6.03
CA ALA A 250 1.14 -15.56 -5.58
C ALA A 250 1.95 -15.94 -4.33
N ARG A 251 1.35 -16.66 -3.37
CA ARG A 251 2.06 -17.20 -2.20
C ARG A 251 3.22 -18.10 -2.59
N ALA A 252 2.98 -19.06 -3.48
CA ALA A 252 4.03 -19.97 -3.95
C ALA A 252 5.20 -19.18 -4.59
N TYR A 253 4.87 -18.20 -5.42
CA TYR A 253 5.85 -17.32 -6.06
C TYR A 253 6.65 -16.48 -5.05
N ILE A 254 5.96 -15.73 -4.18
CA ILE A 254 6.58 -14.81 -3.21
C ILE A 254 7.43 -15.59 -2.20
N ASN A 255 6.94 -16.73 -1.70
CA ASN A 255 7.72 -17.59 -0.80
C ASN A 255 9.03 -18.03 -1.46
N LYS A 256 8.99 -18.39 -2.76
CA LYS A 256 10.19 -18.76 -3.49
C LYS A 256 11.13 -17.58 -3.71
N VAL A 257 10.60 -16.41 -4.04
CA VAL A 257 11.39 -15.18 -4.17
C VAL A 257 12.07 -14.82 -2.84
N ASN A 258 11.35 -14.89 -1.72
CA ASN A 258 11.93 -14.65 -0.39
C ASN A 258 12.98 -15.72 -0.02
N GLN A 259 12.96 -16.90 -0.64
CA GLN A 259 13.97 -17.94 -0.44
C GLN A 259 15.30 -17.66 -1.17
N THR A 260 15.33 -16.86 -2.24
CA THR A 260 16.55 -16.64 -3.04
C THR A 260 17.60 -15.77 -2.33
N SER A 261 17.19 -14.86 -1.45
CA SER A 261 18.12 -13.98 -0.73
C SER A 261 18.69 -14.61 0.53
N GLN A 262 19.97 -14.34 0.81
CA GLN A 262 20.59 -14.70 2.10
C GLN A 262 20.04 -13.84 3.25
N GLU A 263 19.71 -12.58 2.99
CA GLU A 263 19.10 -11.67 3.96
C GLU A 263 17.58 -11.79 3.88
N LYS A 264 16.97 -12.50 4.84
CA LYS A 264 15.51 -12.65 4.90
C LYS A 264 14.87 -11.39 5.48
N TRP A 265 14.13 -10.64 4.68
CA TRP A 265 13.32 -9.52 5.16
C TRP A 265 11.88 -9.93 5.47
N VAL A 266 11.42 -11.02 4.87
CA VAL A 266 10.16 -11.72 5.17
C VAL A 266 10.45 -13.21 5.28
N ALA A 267 9.89 -13.87 6.31
CA ALA A 267 9.95 -15.32 6.45
C ALA A 267 8.55 -15.89 6.72
N SER A 268 8.11 -16.77 5.83
CA SER A 268 6.76 -17.34 5.83
C SER A 268 6.79 -18.79 6.31
N TYR A 269 5.90 -19.13 7.24
CA TYR A 269 5.82 -20.46 7.83
C TYR A 269 4.39 -21.00 7.77
N HIS A 270 4.23 -22.19 7.21
CA HIS A 270 2.96 -22.90 7.23
C HIS A 270 2.68 -23.44 8.63
N CYS A 271 1.46 -23.20 9.13
CA CYS A 271 1.01 -23.61 10.45
C CYS A 271 0.19 -24.90 10.33
N MET A 272 0.34 -25.81 11.29
CA MET A 272 -0.54 -26.97 11.44
C MET A 272 -1.90 -26.59 12.04
N SER A 273 -1.94 -25.56 12.88
CA SER A 273 -3.19 -25.00 13.37
C SER A 273 -3.02 -23.54 13.73
N LEU A 274 -4.12 -22.79 13.61
CA LEU A 274 -4.22 -21.39 13.99
C LEU A 274 -5.50 -21.21 14.82
N VAL A 275 -5.37 -20.55 15.98
CA VAL A 275 -6.50 -20.20 16.84
C VAL A 275 -6.51 -18.70 17.03
N ILE A 276 -7.60 -18.04 16.61
CA ILE A 276 -7.82 -16.59 16.78
C ILE A 276 -9.16 -16.41 17.49
N GLY A 277 -9.10 -16.16 18.80
CA GLY A 277 -10.32 -16.15 19.59
C GLY A 277 -11.08 -17.48 19.50
N ASP A 278 -12.33 -17.43 19.00
CA ASP A 278 -13.19 -18.61 18.83
C ASP A 278 -12.97 -19.34 17.48
N LEU A 279 -12.19 -18.74 16.56
CA LEU A 279 -11.84 -19.35 15.29
C LEU A 279 -10.71 -20.36 15.48
N VAL A 280 -10.96 -21.62 15.09
CA VAL A 280 -9.98 -22.71 15.12
C VAL A 280 -9.81 -23.29 13.72
N LEU A 281 -8.59 -23.23 13.22
CA LEU A 281 -8.17 -23.68 11.90
C LEU A 281 -7.10 -24.76 12.04
N GLY A 282 -7.14 -25.76 11.17
CA GLY A 282 -6.22 -26.89 11.15
C GLY A 282 -5.37 -26.95 9.89
N GLU A 283 -4.67 -28.08 9.71
CA GLU A 283 -3.65 -28.26 8.67
C GLU A 283 -4.22 -28.19 7.23
N LYS A 284 -5.53 -28.37 7.08
CA LYS A 284 -6.23 -28.28 5.79
C LYS A 284 -6.63 -26.84 5.40
N ASP A 285 -6.54 -25.90 6.33
CA ASP A 285 -7.04 -24.52 6.19
C ASP A 285 -5.91 -23.53 5.78
N GLU A 286 -4.88 -24.02 5.06
CA GLU A 286 -3.71 -23.26 4.53
C GLU A 286 -3.30 -22.06 5.40
N CYS A 287 -2.92 -22.34 6.65
CA CYS A 287 -2.60 -21.29 7.61
C CYS A 287 -1.13 -20.87 7.48
N TRP A 288 -0.87 -19.56 7.41
CA TRP A 288 0.47 -19.01 7.28
C TRP A 288 0.74 -17.94 8.33
N MET A 289 1.97 -17.95 8.83
CA MET A 289 2.54 -16.89 9.65
C MET A 289 3.70 -16.24 8.89
N ASP A 290 3.62 -14.94 8.68
CA ASP A 290 4.60 -14.15 7.95
C ASP A 290 5.36 -13.21 8.89
N LEU A 291 6.62 -13.52 9.15
CA LEU A 291 7.51 -12.69 9.96
C LEU A 291 8.10 -11.58 9.09
N CYS A 292 7.57 -10.36 9.19
CA CYS A 292 8.01 -9.20 8.41
C CYS A 292 9.00 -8.35 9.22
N PHE A 293 10.29 -8.59 9.02
CA PHE A 293 11.34 -8.02 9.87
C PHE A 293 11.51 -6.50 9.69
N ARG A 294 11.22 -5.95 8.52
CA ARG A 294 11.39 -4.50 8.25
C ARG A 294 10.19 -3.67 8.71
N SER A 295 8.97 -4.15 8.49
CA SER A 295 7.75 -3.51 9.01
C SER A 295 7.48 -3.84 10.49
N ARG A 296 8.23 -4.79 11.07
CA ARG A 296 8.11 -5.21 12.48
C ARG A 296 6.68 -5.62 12.84
N ASN A 297 6.09 -6.41 11.96
CA ASN A 297 4.79 -7.02 12.15
C ASN A 297 4.84 -8.53 11.87
N LEU A 298 3.79 -9.20 12.31
CA LEU A 298 3.51 -10.59 12.02
C LEU A 298 2.24 -10.65 11.18
N GLY A 299 2.33 -11.11 9.94
CA GLY A 299 1.20 -11.38 9.07
C GLY A 299 0.58 -12.74 9.36
N ILE A 300 -0.74 -12.83 9.23
CA ILE A 300 -1.54 -14.03 9.43
C ILE A 300 -2.40 -14.22 8.19
N ALA A 301 -2.21 -15.34 7.49
CA ALA A 301 -3.07 -15.77 6.40
C ALA A 301 -3.79 -17.07 6.75
N PHE A 302 -5.01 -17.24 6.29
CA PHE A 302 -5.69 -18.54 6.27
C PHE A 302 -6.75 -18.62 5.18
N GLY A 303 -7.10 -19.83 4.75
CA GLY A 303 -8.09 -20.10 3.71
C GLY A 303 -7.98 -21.56 3.22
N PRO A 304 -8.89 -22.09 2.38
CA PRO A 304 -10.03 -21.43 1.77
C PRO A 304 -11.36 -21.62 2.54
N ARG A 305 -11.36 -22.33 3.69
CA ARG A 305 -12.60 -22.74 4.38
C ARG A 305 -13.51 -21.56 4.79
N PHE A 306 -12.94 -20.39 5.06
CA PHE A 306 -13.67 -19.21 5.57
C PHE A 306 -13.45 -17.97 4.68
N GLU A 307 -13.26 -18.18 3.37
CA GLU A 307 -12.62 -17.20 2.48
C GLU A 307 -11.18 -16.91 2.93
N TYR A 308 -10.34 -16.35 2.05
CA TYR A 308 -8.97 -16.03 2.45
C TYR A 308 -8.99 -14.83 3.42
N GLY A 309 -8.54 -15.06 4.66
CA GLY A 309 -8.38 -14.03 5.68
C GLY A 309 -6.93 -13.59 5.77
N TRP A 310 -6.70 -12.28 5.87
CA TRP A 310 -5.37 -11.69 6.07
C TRP A 310 -5.39 -10.64 7.17
N TYR A 311 -4.47 -10.76 8.12
CA TYR A 311 -4.36 -9.82 9.24
C TYR A 311 -2.90 -9.54 9.60
N ALA A 312 -2.62 -8.32 10.07
CA ALA A 312 -1.29 -7.95 10.56
C ALA A 312 -1.34 -7.68 12.08
N VAL A 313 -0.42 -8.29 12.82
CA VAL A 313 -0.19 -8.04 14.25
C VAL A 313 1.05 -7.16 14.38
N MET A 314 0.83 -5.88 14.65
CA MET A 314 1.90 -4.92 14.88
C MET A 314 2.59 -5.18 16.22
N SER A 315 3.90 -5.00 16.29
CA SER A 315 4.68 -5.15 17.52
C SER A 315 4.13 -4.34 18.70
N ASP A 316 3.62 -3.13 18.45
CA ASP A 316 3.01 -2.29 19.49
C ASP A 316 1.68 -2.83 20.05
N ASN A 317 1.04 -3.79 19.38
CA ASN A 317 -0.20 -4.42 19.82
C ASN A 317 0.03 -5.72 20.61
N VAL A 318 1.28 -6.19 20.74
CA VAL A 318 1.62 -7.41 21.48
C VAL A 318 1.96 -7.05 22.93
N GLU A 319 1.34 -7.75 23.88
CA GLU A 319 1.65 -7.66 25.32
C GLU A 319 2.75 -8.64 25.72
N ASP A 320 2.63 -9.90 25.31
CA ASP A 320 3.58 -10.97 25.60
C ASP A 320 3.49 -12.06 24.52
N PHE A 321 4.51 -12.90 24.41
CA PHE A 321 4.44 -14.13 23.65
C PHE A 321 5.17 -15.29 24.32
N LYS A 322 4.61 -16.50 24.17
CA LYS A 322 5.19 -17.75 24.67
C LYS A 322 5.41 -18.72 23.52
N ILE A 323 6.48 -19.49 23.61
CA ILE A 323 6.78 -20.58 22.69
C ILE A 323 7.03 -21.83 23.53
N GLU A 324 6.16 -22.81 23.36
CA GLU A 324 6.17 -24.11 24.02
C GLU A 324 6.77 -25.14 23.04
N ASP A 325 7.74 -25.91 23.53
CA ASP A 325 8.38 -26.98 22.76
C ASP A 325 7.74 -28.31 23.14
N GLU A 326 6.94 -28.86 22.24
CA GLU A 326 6.28 -30.15 22.43
C GLU A 326 7.09 -31.26 21.72
N GLU A 327 6.67 -32.51 21.89
CA GLU A 327 7.40 -33.66 21.35
C GLU A 327 7.51 -33.61 19.81
N SER A 328 6.39 -33.34 19.12
CA SER A 328 6.31 -33.31 17.65
C SER A 328 5.95 -31.93 17.09
N SER A 329 5.69 -30.96 17.95
CA SER A 329 5.09 -29.67 17.61
C SER A 329 5.77 -28.53 18.35
N ILE A 330 5.62 -27.31 17.83
CA ILE A 330 5.99 -26.07 18.51
C ILE A 330 4.76 -25.19 18.54
N LYS A 331 4.34 -24.79 19.73
CA LYS A 331 3.18 -23.92 19.91
C LYS A 331 3.64 -22.52 20.30
N MET A 332 3.20 -21.53 19.54
CA MET A 332 3.42 -20.12 19.83
C MET A 332 2.10 -19.49 20.24
N VAL A 333 2.08 -18.79 21.37
CA VAL A 333 0.91 -18.08 21.90
C VAL A 333 1.26 -16.61 22.00
N LEU A 334 0.55 -15.76 21.26
CA LEU A 334 0.60 -14.31 21.34
C LEU A 334 -0.52 -13.82 22.25
N THR A 335 -0.19 -12.94 23.19
CA THR A 335 -1.17 -12.16 23.95
C THR A 335 -1.15 -10.72 23.45
N THR A 336 -2.30 -10.19 23.05
CA THR A 336 -2.45 -8.86 22.46
C THR A 336 -2.93 -7.85 23.50
N LYS A 337 -2.54 -6.59 23.38
CA LYS A 337 -2.93 -5.50 24.31
C LYS A 337 -4.42 -5.17 24.26
N VAL A 338 -5.06 -5.40 23.13
CA VAL A 338 -6.50 -5.20 22.89
C VAL A 338 -7.13 -6.51 22.40
N SER A 339 -8.46 -6.60 22.39
CA SER A 339 -9.16 -7.76 21.83
C SER A 339 -8.81 -7.98 20.35
N VAL A 340 -8.84 -9.23 19.89
CA VAL A 340 -8.60 -9.57 18.48
C VAL A 340 -9.64 -8.93 17.57
N ARG A 341 -10.89 -8.78 18.05
CA ARG A 341 -11.94 -8.00 17.37
C ARG A 341 -11.49 -6.57 17.11
N ARG A 342 -11.04 -5.86 18.16
CA ARG A 342 -10.61 -4.46 18.04
C ARG A 342 -9.32 -4.32 17.23
N MET A 343 -8.40 -5.27 17.35
CA MET A 343 -7.14 -5.25 16.62
C MET A 343 -7.34 -5.45 15.12
N PHE A 344 -8.28 -6.31 14.73
CA PHE A 344 -8.54 -6.68 13.34
C PHE A 344 -9.77 -5.98 12.75
N GLU A 345 -10.45 -5.14 13.52
CA GLU A 345 -11.69 -4.45 13.14
C GLU A 345 -12.73 -5.40 12.52
N ASN A 346 -12.82 -6.62 13.05
CA ASN A 346 -13.70 -7.67 12.54
C ASN A 346 -14.67 -8.16 13.62
N ASP A 347 -15.94 -7.81 13.46
CA ASP A 347 -17.06 -8.11 14.37
C ASP A 347 -17.38 -9.60 14.53
N SER A 348 -16.81 -10.45 13.68
CA SER A 348 -16.95 -11.90 13.78
C SER A 348 -16.16 -12.48 14.96
N PHE A 349 -15.18 -11.75 15.49
CA PHE A 349 -14.42 -12.17 16.66
C PHE A 349 -15.02 -11.65 17.96
N SER A 350 -14.85 -12.42 19.04
CA SER A 350 -15.22 -11.98 20.39
C SER A 350 -14.41 -10.77 20.85
N ASP A 351 -15.07 -9.84 21.54
CA ASP A 351 -14.47 -8.62 22.07
C ASP A 351 -13.69 -8.84 23.39
N THR A 352 -13.68 -10.06 23.93
CA THR A 352 -12.93 -10.38 25.14
C THR A 352 -11.64 -11.14 24.86
N LEU A 353 -11.49 -11.72 23.67
CA LEU A 353 -10.39 -12.61 23.35
C LEU A 353 -9.16 -11.81 22.92
N ARG A 354 -8.03 -12.10 23.55
CA ARG A 354 -6.75 -11.38 23.37
C ARG A 354 -5.61 -12.32 22.99
N VAL A 355 -5.94 -13.53 22.56
CA VAL A 355 -4.95 -14.59 22.35
C VAL A 355 -5.03 -15.10 20.92
N ILE A 356 -3.85 -15.22 20.31
CA ILE A 356 -3.66 -15.89 19.02
C ILE A 356 -2.65 -17.00 19.22
N SER A 357 -2.99 -18.23 18.81
CA SER A 357 -2.08 -19.37 18.90
C SER A 357 -1.77 -19.97 17.54
N PHE A 358 -0.50 -20.28 17.32
CA PHE A 358 0.00 -20.97 16.14
C PHE A 358 0.65 -22.28 16.58
N THR A 359 0.38 -23.36 15.87
CA THR A 359 1.08 -24.63 16.07
C THR A 359 1.83 -24.97 14.80
N PHE A 360 3.10 -25.33 14.93
CA PHE A 360 3.98 -25.68 13.83
C PHE A 360 4.50 -27.11 13.99
N ARG A 361 4.78 -27.75 12.86
CA ARG A 361 5.48 -29.04 12.85
C ARG A 361 6.94 -28.82 13.25
N LYS A 362 7.40 -29.56 14.25
CA LYS A 362 8.81 -29.55 14.65
C LYS A 362 9.63 -30.31 13.63
N THR A 363 10.79 -29.76 13.24
CA THR A 363 11.74 -30.43 12.34
C THR A 363 13.16 -30.23 12.84
N ALA A 364 14.14 -30.91 12.24
CA ALA A 364 15.56 -30.73 12.56
C ALA A 364 16.03 -29.27 12.40
N TYR A 365 15.37 -28.50 11.53
CA TYR A 365 15.75 -27.11 11.20
C TYR A 365 14.76 -26.07 11.73
N PHE A 366 13.58 -26.50 12.17
CA PHE A 366 12.55 -25.64 12.74
C PHE A 366 12.26 -26.07 14.18
N THR A 367 12.97 -25.43 15.11
CA THR A 367 12.93 -25.70 16.56
C THR A 367 12.31 -24.53 17.33
N ALA A 368 11.88 -24.75 18.57
CA ALA A 368 11.36 -23.68 19.42
C ALA A 368 12.39 -22.54 19.63
N ALA A 369 13.67 -22.87 19.77
CA ALA A 369 14.76 -21.89 19.88
C ALA A 369 14.93 -21.06 18.60
N PHE A 370 14.84 -21.71 17.43
CA PHE A 370 14.87 -21.03 16.15
C PHE A 370 13.71 -20.04 16.01
N LEU A 371 12.48 -20.51 16.24
CA LEU A 371 11.28 -19.65 16.13
C LEU A 371 11.37 -18.47 17.11
N ARG A 372 11.77 -18.73 18.37
CA ARG A 372 11.96 -17.68 19.38
C ARG A 372 12.96 -16.63 18.94
N SER A 373 14.09 -17.03 18.37
CA SER A 373 15.09 -16.11 17.83
C SER A 373 14.53 -15.21 16.73
N LYS A 374 13.71 -15.76 15.83
CA LYS A 374 13.07 -14.97 14.75
C LYS A 374 11.99 -14.04 15.27
N VAL A 375 11.09 -14.50 16.13
CA VAL A 375 10.01 -13.70 16.71
C VAL A 375 10.57 -12.55 17.56
N ASN A 376 11.65 -12.79 18.31
CA ASN A 376 12.35 -11.74 19.05
C ASN A 376 12.88 -10.60 18.18
N GLN A 377 13.24 -10.85 16.92
CA GLN A 377 13.69 -9.79 16.01
C GLN A 377 12.56 -8.80 15.67
N ILE A 378 11.31 -9.25 15.74
CA ILE A 378 10.12 -8.43 15.51
C ILE A 378 9.69 -7.74 16.81
N PHE A 379 9.63 -8.49 17.91
CA PHE A 379 9.06 -8.02 19.19
C PHE A 379 10.10 -7.60 20.24
N SER A 380 11.34 -7.29 19.84
CA SER A 380 12.53 -7.03 20.69
C SER A 380 12.39 -6.07 21.88
N LYS A 381 11.25 -5.41 22.09
CA LYS A 381 10.94 -4.60 23.30
C LYS A 381 10.05 -5.30 24.34
N ILE A 382 9.54 -6.50 24.06
CA ILE A 382 8.54 -7.20 24.91
C ILE A 382 9.17 -8.27 25.80
N ALA A 383 10.38 -8.75 25.48
CA ALA A 383 11.14 -9.63 26.35
C ALA A 383 11.89 -8.81 27.43
N LYS A 384 11.25 -8.56 28.57
CA LYS A 384 11.92 -8.22 29.83
C LYS A 384 11.58 -9.23 30.90
#